data_AF-A0A925A9C7-F1
#
_entry.id   AF-A0A925A9C7-F1
#
_cell.length_a   1.000
_cell.length_b   1.000
_cell.length_c   1.000
_cell.angle_alpha   90.00
_cell.angle_beta   90.00
_cell.angle_gamma   90.00
#
_symmetry.space_group_name_H-M   'P 1'
#
loop_
_entity.id
_entity.type
_entity.pdbx_description
1 polymer ?
#
loop_
_entity_poly.entity_id
_entity_poly.type
_entity_poly.pdbx_seq_one_letter_code
_entity_poly.pdbx_strand_id
1 'polypeptide(L)'
;MLMAASLVALVAACATPPTPEELEAQAWTAAQGSNNPRIYQSFLQTYPEGPYAGDARAEIERLMEQERAAWTEARRLNTEYAYNLYADTFSWGANVSEARSRRDVLAAPRLAAEERAAWDEAAEIDRIEHYEGFLNRWPAGAHAADARERLDYLWTTDEGAWIRTRRLNSPGAYADFIYAYPQSPYATDARGILDEFRRQDEYAWSSARRRHTVRDYERYLRDYPDGLHRRDAERGIYQIRAEDRNAWDRAARRDTIDAYEFYLSAQPDGDYRDDARRRINQLRDAQT
;
A
#
# COMPACT_ATOMS: atom_id res chain seq x y z
N MET A 1 -35.68 -43.41 2.92
CA MET A 1 -34.40 -44.15 3.05
C MET A 1 -33.46 -43.61 1.99
N LEU A 2 -32.41 -42.89 2.39
CA LEU A 2 -31.13 -42.60 1.70
C LEU A 2 -30.60 -41.20 2.09
N MET A 3 -29.76 -41.24 3.12
CA MET A 3 -28.78 -40.27 3.62
C MET A 3 -27.63 -41.19 4.11
N ALA A 4 -26.34 -40.94 4.06
CA ALA A 4 -25.51 -39.80 3.71
C ALA A 4 -24.03 -40.27 3.70
N ALA A 5 -23.13 -39.34 3.35
CA ALA A 5 -21.76 -39.21 3.85
C ALA A 5 -20.62 -40.04 3.21
N SER A 6 -19.94 -39.34 2.29
CA SER A 6 -18.48 -39.12 2.23
C SER A 6 -17.50 -40.31 2.14
N LEU A 7 -17.01 -40.54 0.93
CA LEU A 7 -15.78 -41.27 0.58
C LEU A 7 -14.56 -40.32 0.50
N VAL A 8 -14.34 -39.47 1.51
CA VAL A 8 -13.16 -38.56 1.54
C VAL A 8 -12.28 -38.74 2.80
N ALA A 9 -12.51 -39.76 3.63
CA ALA A 9 -11.81 -39.86 4.93
C ALA A 9 -10.80 -41.01 5.10
N LEU A 10 -10.28 -41.67 4.05
CA LEU A 10 -9.42 -42.86 4.27
C LEU A 10 -8.22 -43.04 3.32
N VAL A 11 -7.36 -42.02 3.21
CA VAL A 11 -5.99 -42.20 2.66
C VAL A 11 -4.88 -41.68 3.61
N ALA A 12 -5.21 -41.26 4.83
CA ALA A 12 -4.25 -40.53 5.68
C ALA A 12 -3.55 -41.35 6.81
N ALA A 13 -3.64 -42.68 6.86
CA ALA A 13 -3.16 -43.43 8.04
C ALA A 13 -2.40 -44.72 7.70
N CYS A 14 -1.21 -44.60 7.10
CA CYS A 14 -0.15 -45.62 7.11
C CYS A 14 1.19 -44.98 6.67
N ALA A 15 1.64 -43.92 7.37
CA ALA A 15 3.06 -43.55 7.35
C ALA A 15 3.62 -44.00 8.70
N THR A 16 4.50 -44.99 8.70
CA THR A 16 5.28 -45.33 9.90
C THR A 16 6.11 -44.11 10.29
N PRO A 17 6.21 -43.78 11.59
CA PRO A 17 7.09 -42.69 12.03
C PRO A 17 8.53 -43.01 11.61
N PRO A 18 9.32 -41.99 11.23
CA PRO A 18 10.67 -42.20 10.74
C PRO A 18 11.54 -42.84 11.81
N THR A 19 12.43 -43.73 11.40
CA THR A 19 13.41 -44.37 12.30
C THR A 19 14.46 -43.35 12.76
N PRO A 20 15.20 -43.61 13.86
CA PRO A 20 16.32 -42.75 14.27
C PRO A 20 17.36 -42.56 13.15
N GLU A 21 17.62 -43.60 12.36
CA GLU A 21 18.54 -43.54 11.21
C GLU A 21 17.98 -42.66 10.08
N GLU A 22 16.68 -42.74 9.79
CA GLU A 22 16.02 -41.88 8.80
C GLU A 22 15.99 -40.42 9.26
N LEU A 23 15.81 -40.16 10.55
CA LEU A 23 15.88 -38.82 11.13
C LEU A 23 17.29 -38.23 11.08
N GLU A 24 18.32 -39.05 11.35
CA GLU A 24 19.72 -38.64 11.21
C GLU A 24 20.05 -38.31 9.76
N ALA A 25 19.66 -39.16 8.80
CA ALA A 25 19.90 -38.94 7.37
C ALA A 25 19.21 -37.65 6.86
N GLN A 26 18.00 -37.36 7.34
CA GLN A 26 17.29 -36.11 7.06
C GLN A 26 18.03 -34.89 7.65
N ALA A 27 18.46 -34.97 8.91
CA ALA A 27 19.22 -33.91 9.56
C ALA A 27 20.57 -33.66 8.87
N TRP A 28 21.24 -34.71 8.42
CA TRP A 28 22.46 -34.63 7.63
C TRP A 28 22.21 -33.93 6.29
N THR A 29 21.16 -34.32 5.57
CA THR A 29 20.78 -33.69 4.28
C THR A 29 20.50 -32.20 4.46
N ALA A 30 19.80 -31.84 5.53
CA ALA A 30 19.55 -30.44 5.88
C ALA A 30 20.85 -29.68 6.21
N ALA A 31 21.81 -30.33 6.88
CA ALA A 31 23.12 -29.76 7.16
C ALA A 31 23.93 -29.54 5.87
N GLN A 32 23.96 -30.51 4.96
CA GLN A 32 24.62 -30.40 3.65
C GLN A 32 24.09 -29.27 2.78
N GLY A 33 22.79 -28.96 2.89
CA GLY A 33 22.18 -27.80 2.23
C GLY A 33 22.60 -26.45 2.81
N SER A 34 23.37 -26.43 3.90
CA SER A 34 23.80 -25.23 4.59
C SER A 34 25.29 -24.92 4.38
N ASN A 35 25.59 -23.69 3.98
CA ASN A 35 26.95 -23.16 3.97
C ASN A 35 27.31 -22.49 5.31
N ASN A 36 26.94 -23.13 6.43
CA ASN A 36 27.10 -22.56 7.78
C ASN A 36 27.56 -23.64 8.78
N PRO A 37 28.76 -23.51 9.36
CA PRO A 37 29.31 -24.51 10.28
C PRO A 37 28.45 -24.72 11.53
N ARG A 38 27.61 -23.75 11.92
CA ARG A 38 26.70 -23.91 13.06
C ARG A 38 25.65 -24.99 12.83
N ILE A 39 25.23 -25.23 11.59
CA ILE A 39 24.23 -26.28 11.30
C ILE A 39 24.85 -27.67 11.49
N TYR A 40 26.08 -27.87 11.02
CA TYR A 40 26.85 -29.08 11.28
C TYR A 40 27.18 -29.25 12.77
N GLN A 41 27.42 -28.17 13.51
CA GLN A 41 27.60 -28.23 14.96
C GLN A 41 26.32 -28.71 15.68
N SER A 42 25.14 -28.19 15.30
CA SER A 42 23.86 -28.66 15.85
C SER A 42 23.59 -30.13 15.50
N PHE A 43 23.93 -30.54 14.28
CA PHE A 43 23.88 -31.96 13.88
C PHE A 43 24.76 -32.82 14.81
N LEU A 44 26.02 -32.42 15.04
CA LEU A 44 26.95 -33.14 15.91
C LEU A 44 26.55 -33.15 17.39
N GLN A 45 25.80 -32.16 17.86
CA GLN A 45 25.24 -32.17 19.23
C GLN A 45 24.16 -33.25 19.39
N THR A 46 23.42 -33.54 18.32
CA THR A 46 22.31 -34.51 18.32
C THR A 46 22.82 -35.92 18.01
N TYR A 47 23.78 -36.03 17.08
CA TYR A 47 24.35 -37.29 16.58
C TYR A 47 25.89 -37.30 16.70
N PRO A 48 26.45 -37.29 17.93
CA PRO A 48 27.90 -37.11 18.14
C PRO A 48 28.78 -38.29 17.68
N GLU A 49 28.20 -39.49 17.63
CA GLU A 49 28.86 -40.76 17.25
C GLU A 49 28.17 -41.42 16.04
N GLY A 50 27.27 -40.71 15.37
CA GLY A 50 26.55 -41.22 14.20
C GLY A 50 27.45 -41.42 12.98
N PRO A 51 27.02 -42.19 11.97
CA PRO A 51 27.79 -42.46 10.75
C PRO A 51 28.29 -41.20 10.04
N TYR A 52 27.55 -40.09 10.10
CA TYR A 52 27.93 -38.83 9.44
C TYR A 52 28.75 -37.88 10.33
N ALA A 53 29.06 -38.26 11.57
CA ALA A 53 29.76 -37.37 12.51
C ALA A 53 31.19 -37.02 12.04
N GLY A 54 31.87 -37.95 11.36
CA GLY A 54 33.18 -37.68 10.74
C GLY A 54 33.09 -36.63 9.63
N ASP A 55 32.13 -36.82 8.72
CA ASP A 55 31.91 -35.93 7.57
C ASP A 55 31.48 -34.53 8.01
N ALA A 56 30.60 -34.42 9.01
CA ALA A 56 30.18 -33.14 9.57
C ALA A 56 31.35 -32.34 10.18
N ARG A 57 32.29 -33.02 10.87
CA ARG A 57 33.50 -32.37 11.40
C ARG A 57 34.42 -31.88 10.28
N ALA A 58 34.63 -32.70 9.25
CA ALA A 58 35.43 -32.33 8.09
C ALA A 58 34.83 -31.14 7.33
N GLU A 59 33.51 -31.09 7.21
CA GLU A 59 32.82 -30.00 6.53
C GLU A 59 32.89 -28.68 7.32
N ILE A 60 32.79 -28.72 8.65
CA ILE A 60 33.07 -27.56 9.50
C ILE A 60 34.50 -27.05 9.26
N GLU A 61 35.49 -27.94 9.28
CA GLU A 61 36.89 -27.56 9.07
C GLU A 61 37.11 -26.92 7.69
N ARG A 62 36.55 -27.52 6.63
CA ARG A 62 36.59 -27.00 5.27
C ARG A 62 36.00 -25.60 5.17
N LEU A 63 34.83 -25.37 5.76
CA LEU A 63 34.17 -24.05 5.78
C LEU A 63 34.99 -23.02 6.56
N MET A 64 35.56 -23.42 7.69
CA MET A 64 36.41 -22.55 8.51
C MET A 64 37.72 -22.20 7.79
N GLU A 65 38.31 -23.12 7.03
CA GLU A 65 39.51 -22.84 6.23
C GLU A 65 39.21 -21.86 5.08
N GLN A 66 38.09 -22.06 4.39
CA GLN A 66 37.65 -21.14 3.33
C GLN A 66 37.39 -19.73 3.85
N GLU A 67 36.75 -19.60 5.01
CA GLU A 67 36.51 -18.32 5.66
C GLU A 67 37.84 -17.61 6.02
N ARG A 68 38.81 -18.33 6.61
CA ARG A 68 40.13 -17.77 6.95
C ARG A 68 40.90 -17.31 5.71
N ALA A 69 40.85 -18.10 4.64
CA ALA A 69 41.48 -17.76 3.37
C ALA A 69 40.83 -16.50 2.75
N ALA A 70 39.50 -16.46 2.72
CA ALA A 70 38.75 -15.30 2.23
C ALA A 70 39.01 -14.04 3.06
N TRP A 71 39.12 -14.17 4.39
CA TRP A 71 39.47 -13.06 5.26
C TRP A 71 40.88 -12.54 5.00
N THR A 72 41.84 -13.45 4.83
CA THR A 72 43.23 -13.10 4.49
C THR A 72 43.28 -12.35 3.17
N GLU A 73 42.53 -12.80 2.17
CA GLU A 73 42.43 -12.14 0.87
C GLU A 73 41.74 -10.76 0.96
N ALA A 74 40.66 -10.66 1.72
CA ALA A 74 39.96 -9.38 1.94
C ALA A 74 40.90 -8.33 2.56
N ARG A 75 41.71 -8.74 3.54
CA ARG A 75 42.74 -7.87 4.15
C ARG A 75 43.87 -7.53 3.19
N ARG A 76 44.27 -8.46 2.32
CA ARG A 76 45.32 -8.25 1.32
C ARG A 76 44.88 -7.23 0.27
N LEU A 77 43.65 -7.34 -0.22
CA LEU A 77 43.07 -6.43 -1.20
C LEU A 77 42.73 -5.07 -0.58
N ASN A 78 42.20 -5.08 0.66
CA ASN A 78 41.84 -3.91 1.44
C ASN A 78 40.94 -2.91 0.67
N THR A 79 39.89 -3.42 0.03
CA THR A 79 38.91 -2.62 -0.72
C THR A 79 37.50 -2.79 -0.15
N GLU A 80 36.62 -1.81 -0.39
CA GLU A 80 35.18 -1.92 -0.04
C GLU A 80 34.58 -3.24 -0.57
N TYR A 81 34.87 -3.57 -1.83
CA TYR A 81 34.37 -4.78 -2.50
C TYR A 81 34.83 -6.06 -1.80
N ALA A 82 36.12 -6.18 -1.48
CA ALA A 82 36.66 -7.40 -0.90
C ALA A 82 36.09 -7.68 0.50
N TYR A 83 35.92 -6.64 1.33
CA TYR A 83 35.30 -6.77 2.65
C TYR A 83 33.80 -7.05 2.57
N ASN A 84 33.07 -6.45 1.61
CA ASN A 84 31.66 -6.79 1.36
C ASN A 84 31.51 -8.26 0.93
N LEU A 85 32.29 -8.70 -0.06
CA LEU A 85 32.25 -10.07 -0.55
C LEU A 85 32.48 -11.09 0.58
N TYR A 86 33.47 -10.85 1.43
CA TYR A 86 33.71 -11.68 2.61
C TYR A 86 32.51 -11.67 3.57
N ALA A 87 31.99 -10.48 3.93
CA ALA A 87 30.90 -10.35 4.90
C ALA A 87 29.58 -10.97 4.42
N ASP A 88 29.33 -10.97 3.11
CA ASP A 88 28.13 -11.56 2.50
C ASP A 88 28.27 -13.09 2.37
N THR A 89 29.43 -13.56 1.90
CA THR A 89 29.70 -14.98 1.69
C THR A 89 29.78 -15.75 3.02
N PHE A 90 30.43 -15.14 4.03
CA PHE A 90 30.68 -15.73 5.33
C PHE A 90 30.00 -14.94 6.44
N SER A 91 28.70 -14.66 6.29
CA SER A 91 27.91 -13.89 7.28
C SER A 91 27.90 -14.47 8.71
N TRP A 92 28.30 -15.73 8.87
CA TRP A 92 28.49 -16.40 10.16
C TRP A 92 29.90 -16.26 10.75
N GLY A 93 30.87 -15.77 9.98
CA GLY A 93 32.29 -15.69 10.33
C GLY A 93 32.59 -14.72 11.47
N ALA A 94 33.67 -14.98 12.20
CA ALA A 94 34.05 -14.14 13.34
C ALA A 94 34.49 -12.72 12.94
N ASN A 95 35.00 -12.55 11.72
CA ASN A 95 35.54 -11.26 11.26
C ASN A 95 34.50 -10.40 10.51
N VAL A 96 33.22 -10.81 10.45
CA VAL A 96 32.18 -10.06 9.72
C VAL A 96 32.04 -8.63 10.24
N SER A 97 32.03 -8.44 11.56
CA SER A 97 31.95 -7.10 12.16
C SER A 97 33.18 -6.24 11.84
N GLU A 98 34.37 -6.83 11.81
CA GLU A 98 35.60 -6.13 11.43
C GLU A 98 35.59 -5.77 9.94
N ALA A 99 35.20 -6.71 9.07
CA ALA A 99 35.09 -6.49 7.63
C ALA A 99 34.14 -5.33 7.32
N ARG A 100 32.95 -5.31 7.94
CA ARG A 100 31.99 -4.20 7.81
C ARG A 100 32.57 -2.88 8.28
N SER A 101 33.24 -2.87 9.43
CA SER A 101 33.88 -1.66 9.97
C SER A 101 34.97 -1.13 9.05
N ARG A 102 35.83 -2.01 8.51
CA ARG A 102 36.90 -1.63 7.58
C ARG A 102 36.34 -1.09 6.26
N ARG A 103 35.32 -1.74 5.71
CA ARG A 103 34.58 -1.23 4.55
C ARG A 103 34.05 0.17 4.82
N ASP A 104 33.41 0.41 5.96
CA ASP A 104 32.83 1.72 6.28
C ASP A 104 33.90 2.82 6.35
N VAL A 105 35.06 2.51 6.95
CA VAL A 105 36.21 3.42 6.97
C VAL A 105 36.71 3.72 5.55
N LEU A 106 36.80 2.69 4.68
CA LEU A 106 37.25 2.86 3.29
C LEU A 106 36.23 3.62 2.43
N ALA A 107 34.94 3.42 2.68
CA ALA A 107 33.86 4.09 1.96
C ALA A 107 33.71 5.57 2.36
N ALA A 108 34.11 5.94 3.59
CA ALA A 108 33.87 7.26 4.17
C ALA A 108 34.32 8.44 3.28
N PRO A 109 35.52 8.46 2.66
CA PRO A 109 35.93 9.57 1.79
C PRO A 109 35.06 9.72 0.54
N ARG A 110 34.69 8.59 -0.09
CA ARG A 110 33.81 8.59 -1.26
C ARG A 110 32.42 9.06 -0.90
N LEU A 111 31.84 8.53 0.18
CA LEU A 111 30.52 8.93 0.66
C LEU A 111 30.48 10.41 1.06
N ALA A 112 31.54 10.93 1.68
CA ALA A 112 31.65 12.36 1.99
C ALA A 112 31.74 13.23 0.73
N ALA A 113 32.39 12.76 -0.33
CA ALA A 113 32.43 13.47 -1.61
C ALA A 113 31.08 13.44 -2.34
N GLU A 114 30.36 12.29 -2.32
CA GLU A 114 29.02 12.16 -2.88
C GLU A 114 28.00 13.03 -2.15
N GLU A 115 28.05 13.06 -0.82
CA GLU A 115 27.20 13.92 0.00
C GLU A 115 27.46 15.40 -0.28
N ARG A 116 28.73 15.81 -0.37
CA ARG A 116 29.10 17.19 -0.71
C ARG A 116 28.60 17.59 -2.09
N ALA A 117 28.77 16.76 -3.10
CA ALA A 117 28.28 17.05 -4.45
C ALA A 117 26.75 17.18 -4.48
N ALA A 118 26.04 16.32 -3.75
CA ALA A 118 24.58 16.41 -3.63
C ALA A 118 24.13 17.65 -2.87
N TRP A 119 24.89 18.08 -1.86
CA TRP A 119 24.66 19.33 -1.14
C TRP A 119 24.87 20.54 -2.06
N ASP A 120 25.99 20.59 -2.78
CA ASP A 120 26.31 21.70 -3.70
C ASP A 120 25.20 21.87 -4.76
N GLU A 121 24.71 20.76 -5.32
CA GLU A 121 23.58 20.77 -6.25
C GLU A 121 22.29 21.28 -5.60
N ALA A 122 21.95 20.78 -4.40
CA ALA A 122 20.75 21.21 -3.69
C ALA A 122 20.81 22.70 -3.32
N ALA A 123 21.97 23.19 -2.89
CA ALA A 123 22.22 24.58 -2.54
C ALA A 123 22.22 25.51 -3.77
N GLU A 124 22.69 25.04 -4.93
CA GLU A 124 22.65 25.79 -6.18
C GLU A 124 21.21 25.95 -6.70
N ILE A 125 20.43 24.88 -6.68
CA ILE A 125 19.05 24.88 -7.19
C ILE A 125 18.08 25.55 -6.21
N ASP A 126 18.31 25.33 -4.92
CA ASP A 126 17.62 25.97 -3.80
C ASP A 126 16.08 25.81 -3.84
N ARG A 127 15.63 24.57 -4.06
CA ARG A 127 14.21 24.20 -4.13
C ARG A 127 13.87 23.11 -3.12
N ILE A 128 12.62 23.11 -2.64
CA ILE A 128 12.10 22.17 -1.64
C ILE A 128 12.39 20.71 -2.02
N GLU A 129 12.09 20.32 -3.26
CA GLU A 129 12.25 18.94 -3.73
C GLU A 129 13.71 18.47 -3.70
N HIS A 130 14.67 19.37 -3.95
CA HIS A 130 16.09 19.06 -3.93
C HIS A 130 16.62 18.86 -2.51
N TYR A 131 16.19 19.70 -1.55
CA TYR A 131 16.53 19.50 -0.14
C TYR A 131 15.83 18.26 0.45
N GLU A 132 14.57 17.97 0.09
CA GLU A 132 13.89 16.73 0.47
C GLU A 132 14.64 15.50 -0.07
N GLY A 133 15.06 15.54 -1.34
CA GLY A 133 15.86 14.46 -1.95
C GLY A 133 17.21 14.27 -1.28
N PHE A 134 17.91 15.37 -1.00
CA PHE A 134 19.17 15.37 -0.27
C PHE A 134 19.01 14.74 1.13
N LEU A 135 18.03 15.19 1.90
CA LEU A 135 17.76 14.69 3.26
C LEU A 135 17.29 13.24 3.28
N ASN A 136 16.59 12.77 2.24
CA ASN A 136 16.21 11.37 2.12
C ASN A 136 17.44 10.46 1.90
N ARG A 137 18.43 10.92 1.13
CA ARG A 137 19.67 10.16 0.88
C ARG A 137 20.69 10.28 2.01
N TRP A 138 20.78 11.46 2.62
CA TRP A 138 21.76 11.82 3.64
C TRP A 138 21.08 12.33 4.92
N PRO A 139 20.21 11.54 5.58
CA PRO A 139 19.41 12.00 6.72
C PRO A 139 20.24 12.40 7.94
N ALA A 140 21.49 11.92 8.04
CA ALA A 140 22.46 12.27 9.08
C ALA A 140 23.80 12.70 8.47
N GLY A 141 23.80 13.20 7.22
CA GLY A 141 24.98 13.74 6.56
C GLY A 141 25.50 15.02 7.23
N ALA A 142 26.68 15.47 6.81
CA ALA A 142 27.32 16.65 7.38
C ALA A 142 26.47 17.92 7.19
N HIS A 143 25.80 18.06 6.05
CA HIS A 143 24.93 19.20 5.72
C HIS A 143 23.45 18.93 6.02
N ALA A 144 23.12 17.84 6.71
CA ALA A 144 21.72 17.50 7.00
C ALA A 144 21.03 18.53 7.92
N ALA A 145 21.77 19.17 8.82
CA ALA A 145 21.22 20.24 9.65
C ALA A 145 20.90 21.49 8.82
N ASP A 146 21.87 21.94 8.01
CA ASP A 146 21.73 23.13 7.15
C ASP A 146 20.61 22.94 6.11
N ALA A 147 20.53 21.75 5.51
CA ALA A 147 19.46 21.40 4.58
C ALA A 147 18.07 21.43 5.23
N ARG A 148 17.93 20.98 6.49
CA ARG A 148 16.65 21.06 7.22
C ARG A 148 16.28 22.50 7.52
N GLU A 149 17.22 23.30 8.00
CA GLU A 149 16.98 24.72 8.26
C GLU A 149 16.55 25.46 6.99
N ARG A 150 17.24 25.21 5.87
CA ARG A 150 16.88 25.82 4.59
C ARG A 150 15.53 25.35 4.08
N LEU A 151 15.24 24.06 4.19
CA LEU A 151 13.94 23.49 3.83
C LEU A 151 12.80 24.09 4.65
N ASP A 152 12.99 24.24 5.96
CA ASP A 152 12.00 24.86 6.86
C ASP A 152 11.70 26.30 6.43
N TYR A 153 12.73 27.08 6.09
CA TYR A 153 12.54 28.42 5.54
C TYR A 153 11.74 28.41 4.23
N LEU A 154 12.12 27.55 3.27
CA LEU A 154 11.44 27.50 1.97
C LEU A 154 9.95 27.12 2.11
N TRP A 155 9.59 26.31 3.10
CA TRP A 155 8.19 26.01 3.38
C TRP A 155 7.37 27.21 3.89
N THR A 156 7.99 28.30 4.32
CA THR A 156 7.30 29.53 4.74
C THR A 156 6.99 30.48 3.57
N THR A 157 7.58 30.25 2.40
CA THR A 157 7.40 31.11 1.23
C THR A 157 6.08 30.82 0.50
N ASP A 158 5.73 31.68 -0.46
CA ASP A 158 4.59 31.43 -1.36
C ASP A 158 4.82 30.22 -2.26
N GLU A 159 6.05 29.95 -2.68
CA GLU A 159 6.41 28.71 -3.37
C GLU A 159 6.16 27.48 -2.49
N GLY A 160 6.59 27.51 -1.22
CA GLY A 160 6.30 26.43 -0.29
C GLY A 160 4.81 26.23 -0.06
N ALA A 161 4.05 27.31 0.08
CA ALA A 161 2.59 27.24 0.15
C ALA A 161 1.99 26.67 -1.14
N TRP A 162 2.51 27.03 -2.31
CA TRP A 162 2.07 26.52 -3.59
C TRP A 162 2.29 25.02 -3.74
N ILE A 163 3.47 24.52 -3.35
CA ILE A 163 3.77 23.08 -3.37
C ILE A 163 2.82 22.32 -2.44
N ARG A 164 2.54 22.83 -1.23
CA ARG A 164 1.52 22.23 -0.34
C ARG A 164 0.15 22.18 -0.99
N THR A 165 -0.27 23.27 -1.62
CA THR A 165 -1.54 23.36 -2.35
C THR A 165 -1.65 22.30 -3.45
N ARG A 166 -0.60 22.15 -4.26
CA ARG A 166 -0.55 21.12 -5.31
C ARG A 166 -0.53 19.70 -4.77
N ARG A 167 0.12 19.46 -3.62
CA ARG A 167 0.11 18.15 -2.95
C ARG A 167 -1.26 17.79 -2.40
N LEU A 168 -1.98 18.76 -1.81
CA LEU A 168 -3.36 18.57 -1.32
C LEU A 168 -4.36 18.42 -2.48
N ASN A 169 -4.11 19.12 -3.58
CA ASN A 169 -4.88 19.10 -4.83
C ASN A 169 -6.40 19.13 -4.62
N SER A 170 -6.89 20.08 -3.83
CA SER A 170 -8.32 20.21 -3.52
C SER A 170 -8.81 21.64 -3.79
N PRO A 171 -10.09 21.83 -4.14
CA PRO A 171 -10.66 23.15 -4.34
C PRO A 171 -10.41 24.11 -3.16
N GLY A 172 -10.53 23.59 -1.93
CA GLY A 172 -10.25 24.34 -0.70
C GLY A 172 -8.80 24.82 -0.62
N ALA A 173 -7.83 23.94 -0.86
CA ALA A 173 -6.41 24.31 -0.82
C ALA A 173 -6.06 25.39 -1.86
N TYR A 174 -6.58 25.28 -3.09
CA TYR A 174 -6.37 26.31 -4.11
C TYR A 174 -7.02 27.64 -3.73
N ALA A 175 -8.23 27.61 -3.15
CA ALA A 175 -8.92 28.82 -2.67
C ALA A 175 -8.15 29.50 -1.53
N ASP A 176 -7.68 28.73 -0.54
CA ASP A 176 -6.90 29.22 0.59
C ASP A 176 -5.58 29.86 0.11
N PHE A 177 -4.91 29.23 -0.86
CA PHE A 177 -3.70 29.78 -1.46
C PHE A 177 -3.94 31.13 -2.15
N ILE A 178 -5.00 31.23 -2.97
CA ILE A 178 -5.36 32.48 -3.66
C ILE A 178 -5.68 33.59 -2.65
N TYR A 179 -6.30 33.25 -1.52
CA TYR A 179 -6.64 34.19 -0.46
C TYR A 179 -5.39 34.67 0.30
N ALA A 180 -4.50 33.76 0.69
CA ALA A 180 -3.29 34.09 1.46
C ALA A 180 -2.20 34.77 0.61
N TYR A 181 -2.10 34.41 -0.67
CA TYR A 181 -1.04 34.87 -1.58
C TYR A 181 -1.61 35.45 -2.89
N PRO A 182 -2.46 36.49 -2.84
CA PRO A 182 -3.18 36.99 -4.02
C PRO A 182 -2.27 37.58 -5.11
N GLN A 183 -1.05 38.00 -4.74
CA GLN A 183 -0.03 38.60 -5.61
C GLN A 183 1.07 37.60 -6.01
N SER A 184 1.03 36.36 -5.52
CA SER A 184 2.02 35.35 -5.91
C SER A 184 1.89 35.03 -7.40
N PRO A 185 3.00 34.78 -8.13
CA PRO A 185 2.94 34.33 -9.52
C PRO A 185 2.11 33.05 -9.69
N TYR A 186 2.04 32.19 -8.67
CA TYR A 186 1.28 30.94 -8.69
C TYR A 186 -0.24 31.16 -8.52
N ALA A 187 -0.69 32.35 -8.13
CA ALA A 187 -2.11 32.62 -7.89
C ALA A 187 -2.95 32.49 -9.17
N THR A 188 -2.37 32.79 -10.34
CA THR A 188 -3.04 32.61 -11.64
C THR A 188 -3.26 31.13 -11.94
N ASP A 189 -2.24 30.30 -11.74
CA ASP A 189 -2.34 28.86 -11.94
C ASP A 189 -3.35 28.24 -10.97
N ALA A 190 -3.31 28.66 -9.70
CA ALA A 190 -4.26 28.23 -8.68
C ALA A 190 -5.72 28.53 -9.09
N ARG A 191 -5.98 29.73 -9.62
CA ARG A 191 -7.31 30.10 -10.13
C ARG A 191 -7.73 29.22 -11.30
N GLY A 192 -6.84 28.99 -12.26
CA GLY A 192 -7.12 28.14 -13.41
C GLY A 192 -7.49 26.71 -13.02
N ILE A 193 -6.76 26.12 -12.06
CA ILE A 193 -7.06 24.78 -11.54
C ILE A 193 -8.38 24.76 -10.78
N LEU A 194 -8.63 25.76 -9.93
CA LEU A 194 -9.89 25.88 -9.20
C LEU A 194 -11.09 25.99 -10.14
N ASP A 195 -10.95 26.72 -11.25
CA ASP A 195 -12.01 26.85 -12.26
C ASP A 195 -12.21 25.56 -13.06
N GLU A 196 -11.18 24.74 -13.26
CA GLU A 196 -11.35 23.38 -13.81
C GLU A 196 -12.15 22.48 -12.86
N PHE A 197 -11.84 22.47 -11.55
CA PHE A 197 -12.64 21.73 -10.57
C PHE A 197 -14.13 22.14 -10.61
N ARG A 198 -14.39 23.45 -10.67
CA ARG A 198 -15.76 23.99 -10.77
C ARG A 198 -16.46 23.54 -12.05
N ARG A 199 -15.76 23.54 -13.20
CA ARG A 199 -16.32 23.08 -14.47
C ARG A 199 -16.66 21.59 -14.46
N GLN A 200 -15.82 20.76 -13.86
CA GLN A 200 -16.06 19.32 -13.72
C GLN A 200 -17.26 19.02 -12.82
N ASP A 201 -17.34 19.71 -11.67
CA ASP A 201 -18.48 19.65 -10.76
C ASP A 201 -19.79 20.04 -11.46
N GLU A 202 -19.84 21.22 -12.09
CA GLU A 202 -21.03 21.71 -12.81
C GLU A 202 -21.46 20.75 -13.92
N TYR A 203 -20.51 20.16 -14.66
CA TYR A 203 -20.83 19.16 -15.69
C TYR A 203 -21.46 17.90 -15.08
N ALA A 204 -20.88 17.37 -14.00
CA ALA A 204 -21.40 16.19 -13.31
C ALA A 204 -22.79 16.46 -12.73
N TRP A 205 -22.98 17.64 -12.12
CA TRP A 205 -24.26 18.10 -11.60
C TRP A 205 -25.31 18.23 -12.70
N SER A 206 -24.99 18.90 -13.81
CA SER A 206 -25.90 19.06 -14.96
C SER A 206 -26.36 17.70 -15.49
N SER A 207 -25.46 16.73 -15.55
CA SER A 207 -25.77 15.37 -15.96
C SER A 207 -26.68 14.62 -14.97
N ALA A 208 -26.44 14.77 -13.67
CA ALA A 208 -27.28 14.17 -12.63
C ALA A 208 -28.68 14.79 -12.61
N ARG A 209 -28.75 16.13 -12.66
CA ARG A 209 -30.00 16.89 -12.70
C ARG A 209 -30.85 16.56 -13.92
N ARG A 210 -30.23 16.38 -15.10
CA ARG A 210 -30.96 16.01 -16.34
C ARG A 210 -31.56 14.63 -16.27
N ARG A 211 -30.87 13.67 -15.66
CA ARG A 211 -31.37 12.30 -15.51
C ARG A 211 -32.39 12.16 -14.39
N HIS A 212 -32.24 12.96 -13.34
CA HIS A 212 -33.19 13.07 -12.24
C HIS A 212 -33.55 11.71 -11.62
N THR A 213 -32.54 10.92 -11.28
CA THR A 213 -32.73 9.64 -10.57
C THR A 213 -31.94 9.64 -9.27
N VAL A 214 -32.40 8.87 -8.28
CA VAL A 214 -31.68 8.67 -7.00
C VAL A 214 -30.25 8.21 -7.27
N ARG A 215 -30.06 7.21 -8.14
CA ARG A 215 -28.75 6.66 -8.52
C ARG A 215 -27.80 7.74 -9.08
N ASP A 216 -28.32 8.67 -9.89
CA ASP A 216 -27.49 9.69 -10.52
C ASP A 216 -27.07 10.80 -9.56
N TYR A 217 -27.93 11.17 -8.62
CA TYR A 217 -27.58 12.07 -7.53
C TYR A 217 -26.63 11.41 -6.53
N GLU A 218 -26.84 10.14 -6.18
CA GLU A 218 -25.93 9.38 -5.31
C GLU A 218 -24.54 9.24 -5.93
N ARG A 219 -24.46 9.02 -7.26
CA ARG A 219 -23.18 9.06 -7.97
C ARG A 219 -22.50 10.42 -7.85
N TYR A 220 -23.24 11.52 -8.09
CA TYR A 220 -22.69 12.86 -7.96
C TYR A 220 -22.15 13.10 -6.54
N LEU A 221 -22.91 12.75 -5.50
CA LEU A 221 -22.50 12.91 -4.10
C LEU A 221 -21.28 12.09 -3.73
N ARG A 222 -21.10 10.92 -4.34
CA ARG A 222 -19.91 10.08 -4.13
C ARG A 222 -18.68 10.67 -4.81
N ASP A 223 -18.83 11.12 -6.06
CA ASP A 223 -17.71 11.61 -6.86
C ASP A 223 -17.32 13.05 -6.45
N TYR A 224 -18.26 13.83 -5.89
CA TYR A 224 -18.11 15.22 -5.44
C TYR A 224 -18.66 15.40 -4.01
N PRO A 225 -18.02 14.81 -2.99
CA PRO A 225 -18.52 14.83 -1.62
C PRO A 225 -18.65 16.24 -1.04
N ASP A 226 -17.76 17.16 -1.43
CA ASP A 226 -17.78 18.58 -1.05
C ASP A 226 -18.15 19.49 -2.24
N GLY A 227 -18.85 18.93 -3.24
CA GLY A 227 -19.25 19.65 -4.44
C GLY A 227 -20.26 20.77 -4.15
N LEU A 228 -20.29 21.77 -5.04
CA LEU A 228 -21.15 22.95 -4.91
C LEU A 228 -22.64 22.60 -4.87
N HIS A 229 -23.04 21.50 -5.52
CA HIS A 229 -24.42 21.04 -5.62
C HIS A 229 -24.76 19.89 -4.68
N ARG A 230 -23.91 19.60 -3.69
CA ARG A 230 -24.16 18.52 -2.72
C ARG A 230 -25.56 18.62 -2.10
N ARG A 231 -25.90 19.79 -1.55
CA ARG A 231 -27.22 20.03 -0.95
C ARG A 231 -28.36 19.93 -1.96
N ASP A 232 -28.11 20.25 -3.22
CA ASP A 232 -29.13 20.19 -4.27
C ASP A 232 -29.42 18.74 -4.66
N ALA A 233 -28.37 17.92 -4.77
CA ALA A 233 -28.48 16.48 -5.01
C ALA A 233 -29.19 15.76 -3.85
N GLU A 234 -28.83 16.07 -2.60
CA GLU A 234 -29.51 15.55 -1.40
C GLU A 234 -31.00 15.87 -1.41
N ARG A 235 -31.37 17.13 -1.76
CA ARG A 235 -32.78 17.52 -1.90
C ARG A 235 -33.48 16.79 -3.04
N GLY A 236 -32.81 16.59 -4.18
CA GLY A 236 -33.37 15.83 -5.31
C GLY A 236 -33.69 14.39 -4.94
N ILE A 237 -32.80 13.70 -4.21
CA ILE A 237 -33.05 12.35 -3.69
C ILE A 237 -34.25 12.33 -2.76
N TYR A 238 -34.32 13.29 -1.82
CA TYR A 238 -35.42 13.39 -0.88
C TYR A 238 -36.77 13.57 -1.60
N GLN A 239 -36.83 14.44 -2.62
CA GLN A 239 -38.04 14.69 -3.41
C GLN A 239 -38.50 13.42 -4.14
N ILE A 240 -37.60 12.74 -4.85
CA ILE A 240 -37.93 11.50 -5.58
C ILE A 240 -38.48 10.43 -4.62
N ARG A 241 -37.81 10.20 -3.48
CA ARG A 241 -38.26 9.23 -2.48
C ARG A 241 -39.60 9.60 -1.84
N ALA A 242 -39.85 10.89 -1.61
CA ALA A 242 -41.12 11.36 -1.09
C ALA A 242 -42.27 11.16 -2.10
N GLU A 243 -42.02 11.43 -3.38
CA GLU A 243 -42.98 11.21 -4.46
C GLU A 243 -43.31 9.72 -4.64
N ASP A 244 -42.29 8.86 -4.62
CA ASP A 244 -42.44 7.41 -4.66
C ASP A 244 -43.29 6.89 -3.50
N ARG A 245 -42.97 7.31 -2.27
CA ARG A 245 -43.75 6.96 -1.07
C ARG A 245 -45.21 7.41 -1.18
N ASN A 246 -45.45 8.63 -1.64
CA ASN A 246 -46.81 9.13 -1.83
C ASN A 246 -47.59 8.32 -2.88
N ALA A 247 -46.92 7.89 -3.95
CA ALA A 247 -47.53 7.03 -4.97
C ALA A 247 -47.87 5.65 -4.42
N TRP A 248 -46.94 5.04 -3.66
CA TRP A 248 -47.16 3.79 -2.96
C TRP A 248 -48.33 3.88 -1.99
N ASP A 249 -48.38 4.90 -1.13
CA ASP A 249 -49.46 5.08 -0.15
C ASP A 249 -50.83 5.21 -0.81
N ARG A 250 -50.91 5.84 -1.99
CA ARG A 250 -52.16 5.89 -2.78
C ARG A 250 -52.56 4.53 -3.32
N ALA A 251 -51.61 3.74 -3.82
CA ALA A 251 -51.86 2.39 -4.28
C ALA A 251 -52.30 1.47 -3.13
N ALA A 252 -51.57 1.51 -2.02
CA ALA A 252 -51.85 0.75 -0.81
C ALA A 252 -53.20 1.09 -0.15
N ARG A 253 -53.64 2.35 -0.21
CA ARG A 253 -54.98 2.75 0.27
C ARG A 253 -56.12 2.19 -0.59
N ARG A 254 -55.90 2.03 -1.89
CA ARG A 254 -56.89 1.45 -2.81
C ARG A 254 -56.87 -0.08 -2.79
N ASP A 255 -55.69 -0.65 -2.63
CA ASP A 255 -55.43 -2.09 -2.54
C ASP A 255 -56.08 -2.89 -3.69
N THR A 256 -55.89 -2.41 -4.92
CA THR A 256 -56.36 -3.08 -6.14
C THR A 256 -55.22 -3.33 -7.11
N ILE A 257 -55.36 -4.35 -7.97
CA ILE A 257 -54.38 -4.68 -9.01
C ILE A 257 -54.07 -3.44 -9.87
N ASP A 258 -55.09 -2.74 -10.39
CA ASP A 258 -54.94 -1.53 -11.20
C ASP A 258 -54.15 -0.41 -10.49
N ALA A 259 -54.34 -0.25 -9.17
CA ALA A 259 -53.64 0.79 -8.42
C ALA A 259 -52.15 0.48 -8.26
N TYR A 260 -51.78 -0.79 -8.05
CA TYR A 260 -50.39 -1.22 -8.01
C TYR A 260 -49.73 -1.23 -9.40
N GLU A 261 -50.47 -1.59 -10.45
CA GLU A 261 -49.97 -1.49 -11.83
C GLU A 261 -49.73 -0.02 -12.24
N PHE A 262 -50.61 0.89 -11.82
CA PHE A 262 -50.39 2.33 -11.98
C PHE A 262 -49.16 2.82 -11.20
N TYR A 263 -48.96 2.36 -9.96
CA TYR A 263 -47.75 2.67 -9.20
C TYR A 263 -46.49 2.21 -9.95
N LEU A 264 -46.46 0.96 -10.44
CA LEU A 264 -45.32 0.40 -11.16
C LEU A 264 -45.00 1.14 -12.47
N SER A 265 -46.01 1.71 -13.14
CA SER A 265 -45.81 2.51 -14.34
C SER A 265 -45.35 3.94 -14.04
N ALA A 266 -45.85 4.55 -12.97
CA ALA A 266 -45.48 5.89 -12.54
C ALA A 266 -44.10 5.95 -11.86
N GLN A 267 -43.71 4.88 -11.15
CA GLN A 267 -42.46 4.77 -10.40
C GLN A 267 -41.68 3.52 -10.83
N PRO A 268 -41.14 3.50 -12.06
CA PRO A 268 -40.49 2.33 -12.63
C PRO A 268 -39.20 1.93 -11.93
N ASP A 269 -38.61 2.82 -11.12
CA ASP A 269 -37.42 2.60 -10.29
C ASP A 269 -37.69 2.87 -8.78
N GLY A 270 -38.96 2.90 -8.37
CA GLY A 270 -39.36 3.15 -6.97
C GLY A 270 -38.95 2.05 -5.99
N ASP A 271 -38.86 2.41 -4.72
CA ASP A 271 -38.42 1.52 -3.64
C ASP A 271 -39.46 0.43 -3.33
N TYR A 272 -40.75 0.66 -3.64
CA TYR A 272 -41.86 -0.27 -3.33
C TYR A 272 -42.28 -1.16 -4.51
N ARG A 273 -41.47 -1.25 -5.58
CA ARG A 273 -41.82 -2.05 -6.78
C ARG A 273 -42.04 -3.52 -6.49
N ASP A 274 -41.17 -4.11 -5.68
CA ASP A 274 -41.28 -5.53 -5.37
C ASP A 274 -42.45 -5.80 -4.43
N ASP A 275 -42.78 -4.87 -3.53
CA ASP A 275 -44.00 -4.90 -2.72
C ASP A 275 -45.26 -4.84 -3.59
N ALA A 276 -45.32 -3.91 -4.55
CA ALA A 276 -46.44 -3.79 -5.48
C ALA A 276 -46.64 -5.09 -6.29
N ARG A 277 -45.55 -5.66 -6.82
CA ARG A 277 -45.60 -6.93 -7.56
C ARG A 277 -46.08 -8.09 -6.70
N ARG A 278 -45.56 -8.21 -5.48
CA ARG A 278 -46.02 -9.22 -4.51
C ARG A 278 -47.51 -9.06 -4.24
N ARG A 279 -47.99 -7.84 -4.03
CA ARG A 279 -49.39 -7.59 -3.71
C ARG A 279 -50.33 -7.87 -4.87
N ILE A 280 -49.92 -7.55 -6.11
CA ILE A 280 -50.66 -7.93 -7.32
C ILE A 280 -50.88 -9.44 -7.38
N ASN A 281 -49.84 -10.25 -7.14
CA ASN A 281 -49.96 -11.71 -7.18
C ASN A 281 -50.93 -12.22 -6.11
N GLN A 282 -50.82 -11.73 -4.87
CA GLN A 282 -51.74 -12.10 -3.79
C GLN A 282 -53.21 -11.79 -4.10
N LEU A 283 -53.47 -10.63 -4.70
CA LEU A 283 -54.82 -10.23 -5.08
C LEU A 283 -55.37 -11.09 -6.23
N ARG A 284 -54.53 -11.52 -7.16
CA ARG A 284 -54.90 -12.46 -8.24
C ARG A 284 -55.25 -13.84 -7.67
N ASP A 285 -54.41 -14.35 -6.77
CA ASP A 285 -54.62 -15.66 -6.14
C ASP A 285 -55.88 -15.69 -5.26
N ALA A 286 -56.26 -14.55 -4.65
CA ALA A 286 -57.50 -14.43 -3.87
C ALA A 286 -58.77 -14.30 -4.73
N GLN A 287 -58.63 -14.07 -6.04
CA GLN A 287 -59.74 -13.97 -7.00
C GLN A 287 -59.99 -15.28 -7.76
N THR A 288 -59.12 -16.27 -7.61
CA THR A 288 -59.26 -17.66 -8.10
C THR A 288 -59.88 -18.58 -7.06
#